data_AF-A0A2H3CJG5-F1
#
_entry.id   AF-A0A2H3CJG5-F1
#
_cell.length_a   1.000
_cell.length_b   1.000
_cell.length_c   1.000
_cell.angle_alpha   90.00
_cell.angle_beta   90.00
_cell.angle_gamma   90.00
#
_symmetry.space_group_name_H-M   'P 1'
#
loop_
_entity.id
_entity.type
_entity.pdbx_description
1 polymer ?
#
loop_
_entity_poly.entity_id
_entity_poly.type
_entity_poly.pdbx_seq_one_letter_code
_entity_poly.pdbx_strand_id
1 'polypeptide(L)'
;MQRYVQHPTSIADVLRSLHDAEESFFHAANYLIAQATICTPVRDETTLAILQPFRDSATDFLYPVVCAWREFSLFTYYLSELSPSSHLSAATIAQYRSMRLNAQIARKIFLLLEATIVNVEATLTAELRRTSRRDSLFQWLTWSASMRSALLDDLPHLISALRHYCQETMLCLNDIERFGLCLDDLFSDNERAVAFKKDEETVKGLLNLAKFAGESRKDTYLHPFKLGTEYRLRPYMGQNYLRLHRDSMSIFLLVLTLFSYTWFFLRLLT
;
A
#
# COMPACT_ATOMS: atom_id res chain seq x y z
N MET A 1 -9.91 13.58 -19.97
CA MET A 1 -10.04 12.16 -20.35
C MET A 1 -9.90 11.35 -19.06
N GLN A 2 -11.02 11.03 -18.40
CA GLN A 2 -11.04 10.27 -17.15
C GLN A 2 -10.52 8.86 -17.41
N ARG A 3 -9.37 8.51 -16.83
CA ARG A 3 -8.82 7.17 -16.90
C ARG A 3 -9.51 6.32 -15.83
N TYR A 4 -10.19 5.27 -16.27
CA TYR A 4 -10.69 4.23 -15.38
C TYR A 4 -9.49 3.57 -14.69
N VAL A 5 -9.41 3.70 -13.36
CA VAL A 5 -8.57 2.83 -12.54
C VAL A 5 -9.11 1.43 -12.76
N GLN A 6 -8.32 0.56 -13.41
CA GLN A 6 -8.70 -0.85 -13.55
C GLN A 6 -8.63 -1.45 -12.15
N HIS A 7 -9.79 -1.79 -11.60
CA HIS A 7 -9.85 -2.50 -10.33
C HIS A 7 -9.07 -3.82 -10.45
N PRO A 8 -8.27 -4.17 -9.43
CA PRO A 8 -7.52 -5.42 -9.43
C PRO A 8 -8.47 -6.62 -9.62
N THR A 9 -8.10 -7.51 -10.53
CA THR A 9 -8.96 -8.59 -11.01
C THR A 9 -8.93 -9.85 -10.13
N SER A 10 -8.00 -9.92 -9.18
CA SER A 10 -7.87 -11.02 -8.22
C SER A 10 -7.24 -10.54 -6.91
N ILE A 11 -7.43 -11.29 -5.82
CA ILE A 11 -6.78 -10.98 -4.54
C ILE A 11 -5.23 -11.05 -4.64
N ALA A 12 -4.69 -11.87 -5.54
CA ALA A 12 -3.25 -11.89 -5.81
C ALA A 12 -2.78 -10.60 -6.50
N ASP A 13 -3.58 -10.03 -7.41
CA ASP A 13 -3.30 -8.72 -8.00
C ASP A 13 -3.42 -7.61 -6.95
N VAL A 14 -4.42 -7.67 -6.07
CA VAL A 14 -4.56 -6.74 -4.92
C VAL A 14 -3.29 -6.74 -4.06
N LEU A 15 -2.75 -7.91 -3.74
CA LEU A 15 -1.53 -8.03 -2.93
C LEU A 15 -0.28 -7.50 -3.66
N ARG A 16 -0.19 -7.67 -4.99
CA ARG A 16 0.87 -7.06 -5.81
C ARG A 16 0.73 -5.54 -5.84
N SER A 17 -0.46 -5.03 -6.11
CA SER A 17 -0.73 -3.59 -6.09
C SER A 17 -0.48 -2.98 -4.71
N LEU A 18 -0.79 -3.70 -3.62
CA LEU A 18 -0.45 -3.28 -2.27
C LEU A 18 1.06 -3.18 -2.06
N HIS A 19 1.82 -4.18 -2.53
CA HIS A 19 3.29 -4.15 -2.51
C HIS A 19 3.84 -2.95 -3.26
N ASP A 20 3.44 -2.81 -4.53
CA ASP A 20 3.96 -1.78 -5.41
C ASP A 20 3.62 -0.37 -4.89
N ALA A 21 2.39 -0.18 -4.39
CA ALA A 21 1.95 1.10 -3.83
C ALA A 21 2.69 1.44 -2.53
N GLU A 22 2.86 0.48 -1.62
CA GLU A 22 3.57 0.67 -0.36
C GLU A 22 5.05 0.98 -0.59
N GLU A 23 5.73 0.19 -1.43
CA GLU A 23 7.15 0.37 -1.75
C GLU A 23 7.37 1.72 -2.46
N SER A 24 6.48 2.07 -3.41
CA SER A 24 6.54 3.34 -4.13
C SER A 24 6.29 4.53 -3.21
N PHE A 25 5.36 4.42 -2.26
CA PHE A 25 5.14 5.44 -1.24
C PHE A 25 6.39 5.62 -0.37
N PHE A 26 6.95 4.53 0.17
CA PHE A 26 8.15 4.56 1.00
C PHE A 26 9.33 5.22 0.28
N HIS A 27 9.56 4.85 -0.99
CA HIS A 27 10.63 5.45 -1.78
C HIS A 27 10.38 6.92 -2.11
N ALA A 28 9.17 7.31 -2.49
CA ALA A 28 8.84 8.71 -2.77
C ALA A 28 8.97 9.58 -1.51
N ALA A 29 8.55 9.06 -0.34
CA ALA A 29 8.64 9.77 0.93
C ALA A 29 10.10 9.96 1.36
N ASN A 30 10.93 8.90 1.26
CA ASN A 30 12.37 9.02 1.55
C ASN A 30 13.09 9.94 0.58
N TYR A 31 12.75 9.90 -0.71
CA TYR A 31 13.30 10.82 -1.70
C TYR A 31 12.98 12.27 -1.32
N LEU A 32 11.72 12.58 -1.00
CA LEU A 32 11.31 13.92 -0.59
C LEU A 32 12.09 14.39 0.65
N ILE A 33 12.17 13.55 1.70
CA ILE A 33 12.89 13.88 2.94
C ILE A 33 14.37 14.13 2.67
N ALA A 34 15.03 13.26 1.89
CA ALA A 34 16.44 13.39 1.57
C ALA A 34 16.72 14.64 0.72
N GLN A 35 15.95 14.86 -0.35
CA GLN A 35 16.16 16.00 -1.25
C GLN A 35 15.88 17.33 -0.55
N ALA A 36 14.81 17.42 0.24
CA ALA A 36 14.51 18.61 1.02
C ALA A 36 15.66 18.93 1.99
N THR A 37 16.21 17.93 2.66
CA THR A 37 17.35 18.09 3.58
C THR A 37 18.61 18.57 2.85
N ILE A 38 18.92 18.02 1.66
CA ILE A 38 20.08 18.41 0.85
C ILE A 38 19.92 19.85 0.31
N CYS A 39 18.70 20.24 -0.10
CA CYS A 39 18.42 21.53 -0.73
C CYS A 39 18.39 22.70 0.26
N THR A 40 18.38 22.42 1.56
CA THR A 40 18.36 23.43 2.63
C THR A 40 19.75 23.55 3.28
N PRO A 41 20.24 24.78 3.57
CA PRO A 41 21.55 24.95 4.17
C PRO A 41 21.66 24.21 5.52
N VAL A 42 22.85 23.65 5.76
CA VAL A 42 23.12 22.72 6.86
C VAL A 42 22.77 23.34 8.20
N ARG A 43 21.78 22.73 8.91
CA ARG A 43 21.19 23.08 10.23
C ARG A 43 19.91 23.94 10.24
N ASP A 44 19.10 23.92 9.19
CA ASP A 44 17.78 24.55 9.30
C ASP A 44 16.79 23.64 10.06
N GLU A 45 16.65 23.88 11.37
CA GLU A 45 15.58 23.29 12.21
C GLU A 45 14.20 23.47 11.57
N THR A 46 14.02 24.50 10.74
CA THR A 46 12.77 24.77 10.02
C THR A 46 12.42 23.65 9.04
N THR A 47 13.37 23.12 8.28
CA THR A 47 13.07 22.06 7.29
C THR A 47 12.71 20.76 7.97
N LEU A 48 13.42 20.43 9.05
CA LEU A 48 13.07 19.29 9.89
C LEU A 48 11.69 19.47 10.54
N ALA A 49 11.37 20.66 11.05
CA ALA A 49 10.06 20.96 11.61
C ALA A 49 8.92 20.87 10.58
N ILE A 50 9.19 21.16 9.30
CA ILE A 50 8.24 20.99 8.19
C ILE A 50 8.01 19.51 7.89
N LEU A 51 9.09 18.70 7.84
CA LEU A 51 9.02 17.31 7.42
C LEU A 51 8.61 16.36 8.54
N GLN A 52 8.84 16.70 9.81
CA GLN A 52 8.57 15.84 10.96
C GLN A 52 7.09 15.42 11.03
N PRO A 53 6.08 16.31 10.91
CA PRO A 53 4.68 15.90 10.89
C PRO A 53 4.33 14.94 9.76
N PHE A 54 4.95 15.10 8.59
CA PHE A 54 4.76 14.19 7.46
C PHE A 54 5.41 12.83 7.73
N ARG A 55 6.63 12.80 8.26
CA ARG A 55 7.32 11.56 8.62
C ARG A 55 6.54 10.76 9.67
N ASP A 56 6.04 11.43 10.70
CA ASP A 56 5.30 10.80 11.79
C ASP A 56 3.97 10.23 11.26
N SER A 57 3.19 11.03 10.53
CA SER A 57 1.93 10.56 9.93
C SER A 57 2.12 9.45 8.88
N ALA A 58 3.21 9.48 8.11
CA ALA A 58 3.54 8.41 7.17
C ALA A 58 3.90 7.11 7.90
N THR A 59 4.64 7.20 9.00
CA THR A 59 4.97 6.04 9.85
C THR A 59 3.71 5.46 10.49
N ASP A 60 2.88 6.33 11.06
CA ASP A 60 1.60 5.98 11.68
C ASP A 60 0.62 5.37 10.67
N PHE A 61 0.73 5.71 9.39
CA PHE A 61 -0.05 5.11 8.31
C PHE A 61 0.49 3.74 7.88
N LEU A 62 1.80 3.63 7.63
CA LEU A 62 2.41 2.40 7.12
C LEU A 62 2.36 1.26 8.13
N TYR A 63 2.52 1.55 9.43
CA TYR A 63 2.51 0.53 10.47
C TYR A 63 1.22 -0.34 10.48
N PRO A 64 0.00 0.23 10.58
CA PRO A 64 -1.22 -0.56 10.51
C PRO A 64 -1.43 -1.22 9.14
N VAL A 65 -0.96 -0.64 8.03
CA VAL A 65 -1.01 -1.30 6.70
C VAL A 65 -0.24 -2.62 6.73
N VAL A 66 1.02 -2.58 7.19
CA VAL A 66 1.87 -3.76 7.30
C VAL A 66 1.29 -4.79 8.28
N CYS A 67 0.72 -4.34 9.40
CA CYS A 67 0.04 -5.23 10.35
C CYS A 67 -1.17 -5.91 9.74
N ALA A 68 -2.06 -5.17 9.06
CA ALA A 68 -3.22 -5.75 8.38
C ALA A 68 -2.80 -6.81 7.36
N TRP A 69 -1.77 -6.51 6.56
CA TRP A 69 -1.24 -7.44 5.58
C TRP A 69 -0.67 -8.73 6.22
N ARG A 70 0.08 -8.59 7.31
CA ARG A 70 0.60 -9.75 8.06
C ARG A 70 -0.54 -10.63 8.59
N GLU A 71 -1.51 -10.02 9.24
CA GLU A 71 -2.65 -10.76 9.80
C GLU A 71 -3.49 -11.44 8.71
N PHE A 72 -3.59 -10.84 7.52
CA PHE A 72 -4.23 -11.46 6.36
C PHE A 72 -3.52 -12.74 5.90
N SER A 73 -2.19 -12.70 5.79
CA SER A 73 -1.38 -13.88 5.43
C SER A 73 -1.54 -15.01 6.47
N LEU A 74 -1.53 -14.67 7.75
CA LEU A 74 -1.73 -15.65 8.83
C LEU A 74 -3.15 -16.22 8.84
N PHE A 75 -4.16 -15.36 8.68
CA PHE A 75 -5.56 -15.78 8.62
C PHE A 75 -5.80 -16.76 7.47
N THR A 76 -5.34 -16.43 6.26
CA THR A 76 -5.48 -17.30 5.09
C THR A 76 -4.72 -18.61 5.24
N TYR A 77 -3.53 -18.59 5.84
CA TYR A 77 -2.77 -19.80 6.17
C TYR A 77 -3.53 -20.71 7.14
N TYR A 78 -4.04 -20.18 8.26
CA TYR A 78 -4.78 -21.00 9.22
C TYR A 78 -6.07 -21.57 8.63
N LEU A 79 -6.73 -20.81 7.75
CA LEU A 79 -7.87 -21.32 7.01
C LEU A 79 -7.51 -22.44 6.05
N SER A 80 -6.32 -22.44 5.42
CA SER A 80 -5.91 -23.56 4.55
C SER A 80 -5.59 -24.83 5.34
N GLU A 81 -5.05 -24.70 6.56
CA GLU A 81 -4.67 -25.82 7.43
C GLU A 81 -5.82 -26.38 8.30
N LEU A 82 -6.96 -25.68 8.39
CA LEU A 82 -8.09 -26.12 9.21
C LEU A 82 -8.61 -27.52 8.80
N SER A 83 -8.80 -28.43 9.75
CA SER A 83 -9.42 -29.73 9.48
C SER A 83 -10.90 -29.57 9.05
N PRO A 84 -11.43 -30.42 8.15
CA PRO A 84 -12.80 -30.29 7.62
C PRO A 84 -13.90 -30.33 8.69
N SER A 85 -13.65 -30.98 9.83
CA SER A 85 -14.61 -31.14 10.94
C SER A 85 -14.39 -30.14 12.08
N SER A 86 -13.46 -29.22 11.94
CA SER A 86 -13.08 -28.29 13.02
C SER A 86 -13.71 -26.93 12.81
N HIS A 87 -14.33 -26.40 13.86
CA HIS A 87 -14.74 -25.00 13.89
C HIS A 87 -13.52 -24.07 13.87
N LEU A 88 -13.71 -22.83 13.41
CA LEU A 88 -12.70 -21.79 13.50
C LEU A 88 -12.22 -21.63 14.94
N SER A 89 -10.90 -21.71 15.13
CA SER A 89 -10.30 -21.48 16.44
C SER A 89 -10.49 -20.02 16.86
N ALA A 90 -10.58 -19.77 18.17
CA ALA A 90 -10.61 -18.40 18.69
C ALA A 90 -9.41 -17.56 18.23
N ALA A 91 -8.25 -18.19 18.01
CA ALA A 91 -7.07 -17.54 17.44
C ALA A 91 -7.32 -17.11 15.98
N THR A 92 -7.82 -18.00 15.12
CA THR A 92 -8.13 -17.65 13.71
C THR A 92 -9.11 -16.48 13.61
N ILE A 93 -10.13 -16.46 14.48
CA ILE A 93 -11.09 -15.36 14.58
C ILE A 93 -10.41 -14.07 15.07
N ALA A 94 -9.51 -14.16 16.05
CA ALA A 94 -8.75 -13.02 16.56
C ALA A 94 -7.83 -12.41 15.49
N GLN A 95 -7.17 -13.23 14.67
CA GLN A 95 -6.34 -12.79 13.53
C GLN A 95 -7.16 -11.99 12.52
N TYR A 96 -8.32 -12.51 12.13
CA TYR A 96 -9.22 -11.79 11.24
C TYR A 96 -9.68 -10.45 11.83
N ARG A 97 -10.11 -10.43 13.11
CA ARG A 97 -10.51 -9.20 13.80
C ARG A 97 -9.35 -8.19 13.88
N SER A 98 -8.14 -8.68 14.14
CA SER A 98 -6.92 -7.86 14.19
C SER A 98 -6.59 -7.25 12.82
N MET A 99 -6.69 -8.04 11.74
CA MET A 99 -6.53 -7.55 10.37
C MET A 99 -7.49 -6.38 10.08
N ARG A 100 -8.79 -6.56 10.39
CA ARG A 100 -9.80 -5.51 10.18
C ARG A 100 -9.54 -4.26 11.02
N LEU A 101 -9.18 -4.45 12.29
CA LEU A 101 -8.88 -3.34 13.18
C LEU A 101 -7.72 -2.49 12.63
N ASN A 102 -6.66 -3.12 12.15
CA ASN A 102 -5.53 -2.43 11.53
C ASN A 102 -5.94 -1.70 10.24
N ALA A 103 -6.75 -2.32 9.38
CA ALA A 103 -7.29 -1.64 8.19
C ALA A 103 -8.12 -0.40 8.55
N GLN A 104 -8.92 -0.46 9.63
CA GLN A 104 -9.69 0.68 10.14
C GLN A 104 -8.80 1.78 10.73
N ILE A 105 -7.75 1.41 11.45
CA ILE A 105 -6.76 2.37 11.97
C ILE A 105 -6.07 3.08 10.79
N ALA A 106 -5.61 2.34 9.78
CA ALA A 106 -5.02 2.90 8.56
C ALA A 106 -5.97 3.90 7.87
N ARG A 107 -7.28 3.59 7.75
CA ARG A 107 -8.28 4.53 7.21
C ARG A 107 -8.37 5.83 8.00
N LYS A 108 -8.34 5.75 9.33
CA LYS A 108 -8.42 6.95 10.19
C LYS A 108 -7.18 7.82 10.02
N ILE A 109 -6.00 7.20 9.94
CA ILE A 109 -4.72 7.90 9.82
C ILE A 109 -4.50 8.42 8.40
N PHE A 110 -5.03 7.74 7.38
CA PHE A 110 -4.97 8.19 5.99
C PHE A 110 -5.44 9.64 5.82
N LEU A 111 -6.51 10.06 6.50
CA LEU A 111 -7.00 11.45 6.46
C LEU A 111 -5.99 12.45 7.04
N LEU A 112 -5.31 12.06 8.12
CA LEU A 112 -4.26 12.87 8.74
C LEU A 112 -3.04 12.98 7.81
N LEU A 113 -2.63 11.86 7.21
CA LEU A 113 -1.54 11.82 6.24
C LEU A 113 -1.86 12.65 4.99
N GLU A 114 -3.10 12.61 4.50
CA GLU A 114 -3.49 13.41 3.33
C GLU A 114 -3.38 14.92 3.63
N ALA A 115 -3.79 15.33 4.84
CA ALA A 115 -3.65 16.71 5.29
C ALA A 115 -2.18 17.13 5.46
N THR A 116 -1.32 16.26 6.01
CA THR A 116 0.11 16.57 6.20
C THR A 116 0.84 16.63 4.87
N ILE A 117 0.51 15.77 3.90
CA ILE A 117 1.05 15.83 2.54
C ILE A 117 0.76 17.18 1.87
N VAL A 118 -0.49 17.65 1.92
CA VAL A 118 -0.86 18.96 1.34
C VAL A 118 -0.14 20.11 2.05
N ASN A 119 -0.01 20.05 3.38
CA ASN A 119 0.67 21.08 4.15
C ASN A 119 2.18 21.13 3.85
N VAL A 120 2.82 19.97 3.63
CA VAL A 120 4.23 19.88 3.24
C VAL A 120 4.46 20.55 1.90
N GLU A 121 3.60 20.34 0.89
CA GLU A 121 3.77 20.99 -0.41
C GLU A 121 3.89 22.52 -0.27
N ALA A 122 2.91 23.13 0.41
CA ALA A 122 2.86 24.58 0.57
C ALA A 122 4.04 25.12 1.39
N THR A 123 4.34 24.47 2.51
CA THR A 123 5.33 24.97 3.46
C THR A 123 6.76 24.73 2.97
N LEU A 124 7.01 23.58 2.35
CA LEU A 124 8.31 23.29 1.73
C LEU A 124 8.55 24.18 0.51
N THR A 125 7.55 24.42 -0.34
CA THR A 125 7.66 25.37 -1.46
C THR A 125 8.06 26.77 -0.97
N ALA A 126 7.42 27.25 0.09
CA ALA A 126 7.73 28.55 0.67
C ALA A 126 9.18 28.60 1.19
N GLU A 127 9.64 27.58 1.92
CA GLU A 127 10.99 27.55 2.46
C GLU A 127 12.07 27.40 1.38
N LEU A 128 11.85 26.55 0.37
CA LEU A 128 12.77 26.40 -0.77
C LEU A 128 12.88 27.71 -1.58
N ARG A 129 11.78 28.45 -1.77
CA ARG A 129 11.83 29.77 -2.42
C ARG A 129 12.52 30.82 -1.53
N ARG A 130 12.32 30.77 -0.22
CA ARG A 130 12.95 31.69 0.74
C ARG A 130 14.47 31.50 0.78
N THR A 131 14.91 30.25 0.83
CA THR A 131 16.33 29.88 0.79
C THR A 131 16.99 30.29 -0.54
N SER A 132 16.29 30.17 -1.68
CA SER A 132 16.77 30.71 -2.96
C SER A 132 17.09 32.22 -2.93
N ARG A 133 16.32 33.02 -2.18
CA ARG A 133 16.58 34.47 -2.02
C ARG A 133 17.75 34.77 -1.07
N ARG A 134 18.09 33.84 -0.18
CA ARG A 134 19.26 33.95 0.70
C ARG A 134 20.53 33.49 0.00
N ASP A 135 20.46 32.48 -0.86
CA ASP A 135 21.60 31.96 -1.61
C ASP A 135 22.17 32.96 -2.63
N SER A 136 21.37 33.92 -3.12
CA SER A 136 21.89 35.03 -3.93
C SER A 136 22.90 35.91 -3.19
N LEU A 137 22.98 35.80 -1.84
CA LEU A 137 24.00 36.45 -1.03
C LEU A 137 25.28 35.60 -0.85
N PHE A 138 25.23 34.30 -1.16
CA PHE A 138 26.33 33.35 -0.96
C PHE A 138 26.54 32.50 -2.24
N GLN A 139 27.32 33.04 -3.17
CA GLN A 139 27.58 32.47 -4.52
C GLN A 139 28.20 31.05 -4.56
N TRP A 140 28.66 30.48 -3.45
CA TRP A 140 29.36 29.19 -3.44
C TRP A 140 28.44 27.95 -3.36
N LEU A 141 27.12 28.14 -3.34
CA LEU A 141 26.10 27.08 -3.25
C LEU A 141 25.43 26.75 -4.61
N THR A 142 26.16 26.85 -5.72
CA THR A 142 25.57 26.65 -7.07
C THR A 142 24.97 25.27 -7.28
N TRP A 143 25.51 24.22 -6.64
CA TRP A 143 24.98 22.85 -6.75
C TRP A 143 23.68 22.63 -5.98
N SER A 144 23.50 23.29 -4.83
CA SER A 144 22.22 23.21 -4.10
C SER A 144 21.14 24.03 -4.79
N ALA A 145 21.51 25.10 -5.52
CA ALA A 145 20.55 25.90 -6.28
C ALA A 145 19.91 25.14 -7.45
N SER A 146 20.69 24.36 -8.21
CA SER A 146 20.16 23.54 -9.32
C SER A 146 19.30 22.38 -8.80
N MET A 147 19.75 21.67 -7.76
CA MET A 147 18.97 20.61 -7.10
C MET A 147 17.66 21.16 -6.51
N ARG A 148 17.69 22.37 -5.94
CA ARG A 148 16.50 23.01 -5.39
C ARG A 148 15.49 23.39 -6.46
N SER A 149 15.93 23.90 -7.61
CA SER A 149 15.03 24.18 -8.73
C SER A 149 14.37 22.89 -9.22
N ALA A 150 15.16 21.83 -9.40
CA ALA A 150 14.63 20.52 -9.78
C ALA A 150 13.62 19.98 -8.77
N LEU A 151 13.91 20.09 -7.46
CA LEU A 151 12.98 19.69 -6.41
C LEU A 151 11.69 20.53 -6.43
N LEU A 152 11.78 21.84 -6.65
CA LEU A 152 10.60 22.71 -6.76
C LEU A 152 9.72 22.35 -7.96
N ASP A 153 10.33 21.96 -9.09
CA ASP A 153 9.62 21.53 -10.29
C ASP A 153 8.98 20.14 -10.11
N ASP A 154 9.67 19.23 -9.40
CA ASP A 154 9.21 17.86 -9.13
C ASP A 154 8.20 17.77 -7.98
N LEU A 155 8.16 18.75 -7.06
CA LEU A 155 7.38 18.68 -5.82
C LEU A 155 5.88 18.43 -6.07
N PRO A 156 5.18 19.13 -6.97
CA PRO A 156 3.76 18.84 -7.23
C PRO A 156 3.53 17.41 -7.73
N HIS A 157 4.46 16.88 -8.53
CA HIS A 157 4.40 15.51 -9.04
C HIS A 157 4.65 14.48 -7.94
N LEU A 158 5.62 14.72 -7.05
CA LEU A 158 5.89 13.87 -5.88
C LEU A 158 4.70 13.84 -4.92
N ILE A 159 4.10 15.00 -4.64
CA ILE A 159 2.94 15.12 -3.77
C ILE A 159 1.73 14.40 -4.37
N SER A 160 1.49 14.57 -5.67
CA SER A 160 0.45 13.82 -6.39
C SER A 160 0.70 12.31 -6.35
N ALA A 161 1.96 11.86 -6.50
CA ALA A 161 2.32 10.45 -6.46
C ALA A 161 2.11 9.86 -5.05
N LEU A 162 2.55 10.55 -4.00
CA LEU A 162 2.33 10.12 -2.61
C LEU A 162 0.85 9.94 -2.30
N ARG A 163 0.01 10.91 -2.68
CA ARG A 163 -1.46 10.81 -2.50
C ARG A 163 -2.04 9.63 -3.26
N HIS A 164 -1.61 9.44 -4.51
CA HIS A 164 -2.05 8.30 -5.32
C HIS A 164 -1.70 6.97 -4.66
N TYR A 165 -0.45 6.77 -4.21
CA TYR A 165 -0.04 5.53 -3.56
C TYR A 165 -0.77 5.28 -2.23
N CYS A 166 -1.05 6.32 -1.44
CA CYS A 166 -1.90 6.17 -0.26
C CYS A 166 -3.32 5.72 -0.63
N GLN A 167 -3.92 6.32 -1.65
CA GLN A 167 -5.26 5.94 -2.13
C GLN A 167 -5.29 4.49 -2.63
N GLU A 168 -4.33 4.09 -3.46
CA GLU A 168 -4.19 2.70 -3.95
C GLU A 168 -3.99 1.70 -2.80
N THR A 169 -3.15 2.04 -1.81
CA THR A 169 -2.97 1.23 -0.60
C THR A 169 -4.31 1.03 0.12
N MET A 170 -5.10 2.09 0.26
CA MET A 170 -6.40 2.02 0.93
C MET A 170 -7.44 1.21 0.14
N LEU A 171 -7.44 1.33 -1.19
CA LEU A 171 -8.27 0.49 -2.06
C LEU A 171 -7.91 -0.99 -1.87
N CYS A 172 -6.62 -1.32 -1.88
CA CYS A 172 -6.16 -2.68 -1.67
C CYS A 172 -6.56 -3.23 -0.29
N LEU A 173 -6.41 -2.43 0.78
CA LEU A 173 -6.84 -2.83 2.11
C LEU A 173 -8.36 -3.06 2.20
N ASN A 174 -9.16 -2.28 1.48
CA ASN A 174 -10.61 -2.50 1.42
C ASN A 174 -10.95 -3.83 0.73
N ASP A 175 -10.25 -4.16 -0.35
CA ASP A 175 -10.48 -5.43 -1.07
C ASP A 175 -9.98 -6.64 -0.27
N ILE A 176 -8.87 -6.51 0.46
CA ILE A 176 -8.41 -7.52 1.43
C ILE A 176 -9.44 -7.72 2.55
N GLU A 177 -9.98 -6.64 3.13
CA GLU A 177 -11.01 -6.76 4.18
C GLU A 177 -12.28 -7.43 3.65
N ARG A 178 -12.73 -7.07 2.44
CA ARG A 178 -13.89 -7.70 1.78
C ARG A 178 -13.65 -9.18 1.52
N PHE A 179 -12.49 -9.55 0.99
CA PHE A 179 -12.15 -10.94 0.78
C PHE A 179 -12.09 -11.72 2.11
N GLY A 180 -11.52 -11.12 3.15
CA GLY A 180 -11.53 -11.69 4.50
C GLY A 180 -12.95 -11.89 5.06
N LEU A 181 -13.87 -10.95 4.83
CA LEU A 181 -15.30 -11.11 5.17
C LEU A 181 -15.93 -12.30 4.44
N CYS A 182 -15.65 -12.47 3.14
CA CYS A 182 -16.17 -13.60 2.38
C CYS A 182 -15.65 -14.95 2.93
N LEU A 183 -14.38 -15.00 3.34
CA LEU A 183 -13.82 -16.19 3.99
C LEU A 183 -14.46 -16.43 5.37
N ASP A 184 -14.63 -15.40 6.18
CA ASP A 184 -15.28 -15.52 7.49
C ASP A 184 -16.73 -16.05 7.36
N ASP A 185 -17.51 -15.56 6.39
CA ASP A 185 -18.85 -16.08 6.10
C ASP A 185 -18.83 -17.53 5.62
N LEU A 186 -17.92 -17.87 4.71
CA LEU A 186 -17.75 -19.22 4.18
C LEU A 186 -17.46 -20.24 5.29
N PHE A 187 -16.56 -19.88 6.21
CA PHE A 187 -16.11 -20.76 7.29
C PHE A 187 -16.98 -20.68 8.56
N SER A 188 -17.95 -19.77 8.60
CA SER A 188 -19.00 -19.75 9.64
C SER A 188 -20.09 -20.80 9.40
N ASP A 189 -20.20 -21.30 8.17
CA ASP A 189 -21.12 -22.36 7.77
C ASP A 189 -20.39 -23.69 7.62
N ASN A 190 -20.70 -24.66 8.48
CA ASN A 190 -20.03 -25.95 8.52
C ASN A 190 -20.14 -26.73 7.21
N GLU A 191 -21.29 -26.68 6.51
CA GLU A 191 -21.47 -27.45 5.27
C GLU A 191 -20.62 -26.85 4.15
N ARG A 192 -20.59 -25.51 4.05
CA ARG A 192 -19.75 -24.79 3.09
C ARG A 192 -18.27 -24.96 3.38
N ALA A 193 -17.87 -24.92 4.66
CA ALA A 193 -16.49 -25.18 5.08
C ALA A 193 -16.04 -26.60 4.72
N VAL A 194 -16.88 -27.61 4.98
CA VAL A 194 -16.60 -29.01 4.60
C VAL A 194 -16.49 -29.16 3.09
N ALA A 195 -17.37 -28.54 2.31
CA ALA A 195 -17.33 -28.59 0.85
C ALA A 195 -16.05 -27.95 0.29
N PHE A 196 -15.69 -26.76 0.77
CA PHE A 196 -14.44 -26.09 0.43
C PHE A 196 -13.22 -26.97 0.72
N LYS A 197 -13.23 -27.68 1.86
CA LYS A 197 -12.12 -28.52 2.30
C LYS A 197 -11.95 -29.83 1.53
N LYS A 198 -13.00 -30.30 0.88
CA LYS A 198 -12.94 -31.49 0.01
C LYS A 198 -12.32 -31.20 -1.35
N ASP A 199 -12.22 -29.93 -1.73
CA ASP A 199 -11.57 -29.49 -2.97
C ASP A 199 -10.09 -29.17 -2.72
N GLU A 200 -9.23 -30.15 -3.01
CA GLU A 200 -7.78 -30.05 -2.80
C GLU A 200 -7.14 -28.87 -3.56
N GLU A 201 -7.61 -28.57 -4.77
CA GLU A 201 -7.06 -27.47 -5.58
C GLU A 201 -7.44 -26.10 -4.99
N THR A 202 -8.66 -25.97 -4.46
CA THR A 202 -9.09 -24.74 -3.78
C THR A 202 -8.33 -24.53 -2.46
N VAL A 203 -8.12 -25.58 -1.66
CA VAL A 203 -7.31 -25.49 -0.43
C VAL A 203 -5.86 -25.12 -0.73
N LYS A 204 -5.27 -25.74 -1.75
CA LYS A 204 -3.92 -25.43 -2.25
C LYS A 204 -3.83 -24.00 -2.78
N GLY A 205 -4.87 -23.51 -3.46
CA GLY A 205 -4.98 -22.11 -3.88
C GLY A 205 -4.93 -21.13 -2.71
N LEU A 206 -5.66 -21.41 -1.62
CA LEU A 206 -5.65 -20.60 -0.41
C LEU A 206 -4.28 -20.63 0.30
N LEU A 207 -3.64 -21.81 0.37
CA LEU A 207 -2.28 -21.94 0.93
C LEU A 207 -1.26 -21.15 0.09
N ASN A 208 -1.35 -21.22 -1.24
CA ASN A 208 -0.48 -20.46 -2.14
C ASN A 208 -0.69 -18.96 -1.97
N LEU A 209 -1.93 -18.51 -1.81
CA LEU A 209 -2.24 -17.11 -1.52
C LEU A 209 -1.62 -16.65 -0.19
N ALA A 210 -1.71 -17.48 0.85
CA ALA A 210 -1.14 -17.17 2.16
C ALA A 210 0.39 -17.01 2.09
N LYS A 211 1.06 -17.92 1.37
CA LYS A 211 2.51 -17.84 1.08
C LYS A 211 2.84 -16.58 0.29
N PHE A 212 2.09 -16.31 -0.78
CA PHE A 212 2.28 -15.13 -1.60
C PHE A 212 2.15 -13.84 -0.80
N ALA A 213 1.10 -13.71 0.03
CA ALA A 213 0.90 -12.57 0.92
C ALA A 213 2.04 -12.42 1.95
N GLY A 214 2.63 -13.52 2.40
CA GLY A 214 3.78 -13.51 3.31
C GLY A 214 5.06 -13.05 2.62
N GLU A 215 5.32 -13.56 1.42
CA GLU A 215 6.49 -13.22 0.60
C GLU A 215 6.47 -11.76 0.13
N SER A 216 5.33 -11.28 -0.35
CA SER A 216 5.15 -9.90 -0.82
C SER A 216 5.34 -8.85 0.29
N ARG A 217 5.34 -9.25 1.56
CA ARG A 217 5.56 -8.36 2.71
C ARG A 217 7.00 -8.40 3.24
N LYS A 218 7.83 -9.33 2.77
CA LYS A 218 9.11 -9.66 3.44
C LYS A 218 10.07 -8.48 3.54
N ASP A 219 10.02 -7.52 2.62
CA ASP A 219 10.89 -6.34 2.68
C ASP A 219 10.16 -5.10 3.26
N THR A 220 8.83 -5.09 3.20
CA THR A 220 8.00 -3.94 3.59
C THR A 220 7.83 -3.78 5.10
N TYR A 221 8.04 -4.85 5.88
CA TYR A 221 7.83 -4.80 7.34
C TYR A 221 8.76 -3.84 8.09
N LEU A 222 9.89 -3.47 7.49
CA LEU A 222 10.84 -2.53 8.08
C LEU A 222 10.59 -1.09 7.63
N HIS A 223 9.81 -0.85 6.58
CA HIS A 223 9.60 0.48 6.00
C HIS A 223 9.11 1.52 7.02
N PRO A 224 8.14 1.23 7.92
CA PRO A 224 7.74 2.20 8.95
C PRO A 224 8.91 2.66 9.84
N PHE A 225 9.88 1.77 10.09
CA PHE A 225 11.02 2.05 10.97
C PHE A 225 12.24 2.63 10.24
N LYS A 226 12.20 2.65 8.91
CA LYS A 226 13.30 3.09 8.04
C LYS A 226 13.06 4.43 7.36
N LEU A 227 11.88 5.02 7.58
CA LEU A 227 11.53 6.30 6.99
C LEU A 227 12.47 7.40 7.53
N GLY A 228 13.16 8.08 6.61
CA GLY A 228 14.15 9.12 6.90
C GLY A 228 15.53 8.58 7.34
N THR A 229 15.76 7.27 7.35
CA THR A 229 17.05 6.67 7.75
C THR A 229 17.74 5.91 6.62
N GLU A 230 17.02 5.43 5.60
CA GLU A 230 17.62 4.80 4.42
C GLU A 230 17.95 5.82 3.31
N TYR A 231 19.25 5.99 3.05
CA TYR A 231 19.82 6.87 2.02
C TYR A 231 20.02 6.20 0.65
N ARG A 232 19.43 5.02 0.40
CA ARG A 232 19.50 4.41 -0.94
C ARG A 232 18.51 5.12 -1.86
N LEU A 233 18.94 6.26 -2.40
CA LEU A 233 18.33 6.91 -3.55
C LEU A 233 18.40 5.95 -4.75
N ARG A 234 17.44 5.02 -4.88
CA ARG A 234 17.16 4.45 -6.19
C ARG A 234 16.60 5.58 -7.06
N PRO A 235 17.05 5.74 -8.32
CA PRO A 235 16.49 6.74 -9.20
C PRO A 235 14.99 6.52 -9.32
N TYR A 236 14.22 7.55 -9.02
CA TYR A 236 12.77 7.56 -9.13
C TYR A 236 12.37 7.20 -10.57
N MET A 237 11.84 5.99 -10.76
CA MET A 237 11.41 5.45 -12.07
C MET A 237 9.98 5.91 -12.45
N GLY A 238 9.46 6.97 -11.84
CA GLY A 238 8.06 7.41 -11.99
C GLY A 238 7.63 7.72 -13.43
N GLN A 239 8.57 7.93 -14.36
CA GLN A 239 8.24 8.07 -15.79
C GLN A 239 7.98 6.74 -16.51
N ASN A 240 8.54 5.61 -16.04
CA ASN A 240 8.37 4.30 -16.68
C ASN A 240 7.23 3.48 -16.08
N TYR A 241 6.87 3.72 -14.81
CA TYR A 241 5.81 2.97 -14.13
C TYR A 241 4.41 3.23 -14.73
N LEU A 242 4.16 4.44 -15.25
CA LEU A 242 2.92 4.76 -15.98
C LEU A 242 2.83 4.12 -17.39
N ARG A 243 3.91 3.49 -17.87
CA ARG A 243 3.99 2.90 -19.22
C ARG A 243 3.91 1.38 -19.23
N LEU A 244 4.27 0.70 -18.14
CA LEU A 244 4.36 -0.76 -18.09
C LEU A 244 3.04 -1.51 -17.88
N HIS A 245 1.95 -0.82 -17.52
CA HIS A 245 0.66 -1.48 -17.25
C HIS A 245 -0.17 -1.82 -18.50
N ARG A 246 0.42 -1.79 -19.70
CA ARG A 246 -0.29 -1.89 -20.98
C ARG A 246 -0.48 -3.32 -21.52
N ASP A 247 0.34 -4.30 -21.12
CA ASP A 247 0.53 -5.50 -21.95
C ASP A 247 0.36 -6.89 -21.25
N SER A 248 -0.54 -7.06 -20.28
CA SER A 248 -0.83 -8.41 -19.72
C SER A 248 -2.33 -8.68 -19.52
N MET A 249 -3.05 -8.80 -20.63
CA MET A 249 -4.52 -8.80 -20.69
C MET A 249 -5.14 -10.08 -21.32
N SER A 250 -4.67 -11.29 -20.98
CA SER A 250 -5.09 -12.45 -21.80
C SER A 250 -5.43 -13.79 -21.15
N ILE A 251 -5.34 -14.04 -19.84
CA ILE A 251 -5.52 -15.43 -19.35
C ILE A 251 -6.52 -15.65 -18.19
N PHE A 252 -6.96 -14.65 -17.44
CA PHE A 252 -7.71 -14.90 -16.19
C PHE A 252 -9.25 -14.86 -16.25
N LEU A 253 -9.84 -14.68 -17.44
CA LEU A 253 -11.31 -14.58 -17.60
C LEU A 253 -12.07 -15.91 -17.56
N LEU A 254 -11.41 -17.06 -17.35
CA LEU A 254 -12.06 -18.36 -17.55
C LEU A 254 -12.53 -19.05 -16.25
N VAL A 255 -11.99 -18.73 -15.07
CA VAL A 255 -12.27 -19.53 -13.85
C VAL A 255 -13.35 -18.90 -12.94
N LEU A 256 -13.46 -17.56 -12.89
CA LEU A 256 -14.42 -16.86 -12.02
C LEU A 256 -15.80 -16.63 -12.67
N THR A 257 -15.88 -16.57 -13.99
CA THR A 257 -17.14 -16.53 -14.74
C THR A 257 -17.83 -17.88 -14.76
N LEU A 258 -17.07 -19.00 -14.79
CA LEU A 258 -17.65 -20.34 -14.80
C LEU A 258 -18.31 -20.73 -13.47
N PHE A 259 -17.78 -20.32 -12.31
CA PHE A 259 -18.39 -20.63 -11.01
C PHE A 259 -19.58 -19.73 -10.63
N SER A 260 -19.57 -18.46 -11.07
CA SER A 260 -20.69 -17.54 -10.79
C SER A 260 -21.87 -17.75 -11.73
N TYR A 261 -21.64 -18.10 -13.01
CA TYR A 261 -22.75 -18.35 -13.95
C TYR A 261 -23.39 -19.72 -13.81
N THR A 262 -22.63 -20.79 -13.57
CA THR A 262 -23.23 -22.14 -13.45
C THR A 262 -24.11 -22.25 -12.21
N TRP A 263 -23.72 -21.65 -11.08
CA TRP A 263 -24.50 -21.71 -9.84
C TRP A 263 -25.73 -20.78 -9.85
N PHE A 264 -25.63 -19.61 -10.50
CA PHE A 264 -26.77 -18.68 -10.59
C PHE A 264 -27.89 -19.23 -11.50
N PHE A 265 -27.55 -19.93 -12.60
CA PHE A 265 -28.55 -20.54 -13.49
C PHE A 265 -29.15 -21.84 -12.94
N LEU A 266 -28.40 -22.62 -12.15
CA LEU A 266 -28.93 -23.83 -11.50
C LEU A 266 -30.02 -23.52 -10.47
N ARG A 267 -30.02 -22.31 -9.88
CA ARG A 267 -31.04 -21.86 -8.91
C ARG A 267 -32.30 -21.26 -9.55
N LEU A 268 -32.30 -21.05 -10.87
CA LEU A 268 -33.43 -20.52 -11.63
C LEU A 268 -34.25 -21.63 -12.33
N LEU A 269 -33.76 -22.88 -12.32
CA LEU A 269 -34.38 -24.03 -12.98
C LEU A 269 -34.77 -25.16 -12.01
N THR A 270 -34.62 -24.95 -10.70
CA THR A 270 -35.12 -25.83 -9.61
C THR A 270 -35.84 -25.00 -8.57
#